data_AF-A0A1E8EUH7-F1
#
_entry.id   AF-A0A1E8EUH7-F1
#
_cell.length_a   1.000
_cell.length_b   1.000
_cell.length_c   1.000
_cell.angle_alpha   90.00
_cell.angle_beta   90.00
_cell.angle_gamma   90.00
#
_symmetry.space_group_name_H-M   'P 1'
#
loop_
_entity.id
_entity.type
_entity.pdbx_description
1 polymer ?
#
loop_
_entity_poly.entity_id
_entity_poly.type
_entity_poly.pdbx_seq_one_letter_code
_entity_poly.pdbx_strand_id
1 'polypeptide(L)'
;MNFKCDVKDDKLLCISTEDIKFNNLPKVLKKFILEGLNNEYEVIVFTDDAICENLEKVSYEYKDLIYNSLRVKRLKFEIYNSLSFNENSLEFTELLNYINNSNFNIRVIWDFNSIVKSIGNIELIDKCIKKIFSCSNKNIKNLVYVKNMSYNFNLFKDFCKKFDKIFILDRYREINFSVNEEIEKVLWILQSNAQLEYKNSTLLLFE
;
A
#
# COMPACT_ATOMS: atom_id res chain seq x y z
N MET A 1 -6.88 5.51 -27.83
CA MET A 1 -5.56 4.84 -27.71
C MET A 1 -5.72 3.73 -26.68
N ASN A 2 -5.78 2.48 -27.15
CA ASN A 2 -5.98 1.31 -26.28
C ASN A 2 -4.66 0.92 -25.63
N PHE A 3 -4.50 1.21 -24.34
CA PHE A 3 -3.43 0.62 -23.55
C PHE A 3 -3.83 -0.81 -23.19
N LYS A 4 -3.33 -1.78 -23.97
CA LYS A 4 -3.25 -3.18 -23.53
C LYS A 4 -2.25 -3.23 -22.38
N CYS A 5 -2.73 -3.37 -21.15
CA CYS A 5 -1.90 -3.81 -20.04
C CYS A 5 -1.77 -5.32 -20.14
N ASP A 6 -0.59 -5.80 -20.55
CA ASP A 6 -0.19 -7.19 -20.37
C ASP A 6 -0.26 -7.52 -18.87
N VAL A 7 -1.16 -8.44 -18.51
CA VAL A 7 -1.36 -8.88 -17.13
C VAL A 7 -0.26 -9.86 -16.78
N LYS A 8 0.89 -9.34 -16.37
CA LYS A 8 1.66 -9.99 -15.30
C LYS A 8 1.03 -9.57 -13.97
N ASP A 9 1.03 -10.46 -12.99
CA ASP A 9 0.59 -10.19 -11.63
C ASP A 9 1.56 -9.19 -11.00
N ASP A 10 1.43 -7.92 -11.36
CA ASP A 10 2.31 -6.87 -10.89
C ASP A 10 2.17 -6.77 -9.37
N LYS A 11 3.23 -7.17 -8.65
CA LYS A 11 3.38 -6.92 -7.23
C LYS A 11 3.73 -5.45 -7.05
N LEU A 12 2.79 -4.67 -6.54
CA LEU A 12 2.95 -3.23 -6.40
C LEU A 12 3.37 -2.88 -4.98
N LEU A 13 4.39 -2.05 -4.85
CA LEU A 13 4.75 -1.41 -3.60
C LEU A 13 4.55 0.10 -3.73
N CYS A 14 3.88 0.68 -2.74
CA CYS A 14 3.70 2.10 -2.60
C CYS A 14 4.38 2.53 -1.30
N ILE A 15 5.31 3.48 -1.38
CA ILE A 15 6.12 3.95 -0.27
C ILE A 15 5.82 5.43 -0.08
N SER A 16 5.26 5.81 1.06
CA SER A 16 5.05 7.21 1.39
C SER A 16 6.20 7.78 2.17
N THR A 17 6.75 8.91 1.75
CA THR A 17 7.75 9.64 2.55
C THR A 17 7.11 10.57 3.56
N GLU A 18 5.81 10.82 3.48
CA GLU A 18 5.06 11.65 4.43
C GLU A 18 3.78 10.94 4.88
N ASP A 19 3.11 11.44 5.91
CA ASP A 19 1.78 10.95 6.25
C ASP A 19 0.76 11.41 5.20
N ILE A 20 -0.21 10.54 4.87
CA ILE A 20 -1.32 10.94 3.99
C ILE A 20 -2.03 12.12 4.66
N LYS A 21 -2.01 13.26 3.99
CA LYS A 21 -2.78 14.43 4.45
C LYS A 21 -4.27 14.12 4.34
N PHE A 22 -5.01 14.52 5.36
CA PHE A 22 -6.42 14.22 5.66
C PHE A 22 -7.48 14.51 4.56
N ASN A 23 -7.09 14.93 3.35
CA ASN A 23 -7.98 15.33 2.27
C ASN A 23 -7.52 14.87 0.87
N ASN A 24 -6.49 14.04 0.76
CA ASN A 24 -6.00 13.62 -0.56
C ASN A 24 -5.44 12.20 -0.56
N LEU A 25 -6.25 11.26 -1.06
CA LEU A 25 -5.77 9.91 -1.34
C LEU A 25 -4.80 9.96 -2.54
N PRO A 26 -3.60 9.34 -2.43
CA PRO A 26 -2.66 9.19 -3.54
C PRO A 26 -3.36 8.68 -4.81
N LYS A 27 -3.02 9.25 -5.97
CA LYS A 27 -3.59 8.88 -7.28
C LYS A 27 -3.36 7.41 -7.57
N VAL A 28 -2.23 6.82 -7.18
CA VAL A 28 -1.98 5.38 -7.35
C VAL A 28 -3.02 4.53 -6.60
N LEU A 29 -3.31 4.86 -5.33
CA LEU A 29 -4.32 4.16 -4.52
C LEU A 29 -5.72 4.39 -5.09
N LYS A 30 -6.05 5.65 -5.43
CA LYS A 30 -7.32 6.01 -6.06
C LYS A 30 -7.54 5.24 -7.36
N LYS A 31 -6.53 5.20 -8.24
CA LYS A 31 -6.59 4.48 -9.52
C LYS A 31 -6.72 2.98 -9.30
N PHE A 32 -5.98 2.41 -8.36
CA PHE A 32 -6.05 0.97 -8.05
C PHE A 32 -7.45 0.55 -7.62
N ILE A 33 -8.10 1.34 -6.76
CA ILE A 33 -9.49 1.14 -6.30
C ILE A 33 -10.46 1.32 -7.47
N LEU A 34 -10.44 2.48 -8.13
CA LEU A 34 -11.43 2.80 -9.18
C LEU A 34 -11.36 1.84 -10.35
N GLU A 35 -10.17 1.45 -10.79
CA GLU A 35 -10.04 0.43 -11.82
C GLU A 35 -10.58 -0.93 -11.38
N GLY A 36 -10.39 -1.33 -10.12
CA GLY A 36 -11.00 -2.56 -9.59
C GLY A 36 -12.51 -2.51 -9.69
N LEU A 37 -13.11 -1.45 -9.15
CA LEU A 37 -14.55 -1.27 -9.11
C LEU A 37 -15.18 -1.16 -10.51
N ASN A 38 -14.53 -0.43 -11.44
CA ASN A 38 -14.99 -0.30 -12.83
C ASN A 38 -14.95 -1.62 -13.61
N ASN A 39 -14.08 -2.56 -13.22
CA ASN A 39 -14.03 -3.92 -13.78
C ASN A 39 -14.86 -4.94 -12.98
N GLU A 40 -15.71 -4.46 -12.07
CA GLU A 40 -16.53 -5.29 -11.19
C GLU A 40 -15.73 -6.25 -10.29
N TYR A 41 -14.47 -5.94 -10.02
CA TYR A 41 -13.64 -6.71 -9.09
C TYR A 41 -14.01 -6.37 -7.66
N GLU A 42 -13.75 -7.32 -6.76
CA GLU A 42 -13.77 -7.03 -5.34
C GLU A 42 -12.51 -6.24 -4.99
N VAL A 43 -12.68 -5.16 -4.23
CA VAL A 43 -11.60 -4.33 -3.72
C VAL A 43 -11.65 -4.39 -2.20
N ILE A 44 -10.58 -4.88 -1.59
CA ILE A 44 -10.42 -4.99 -0.15
C ILE A 44 -9.32 -4.04 0.29
N VAL A 45 -9.60 -3.20 1.27
CA VAL A 45 -8.61 -2.34 1.90
C VAL A 45 -8.38 -2.86 3.31
N PHE A 46 -7.21 -3.45 3.53
CA PHE A 46 -6.75 -3.89 4.84
C PHE A 46 -5.94 -2.74 5.46
N THR A 47 -6.49 -2.04 6.45
CA THR A 47 -5.96 -0.77 6.98
C THR A 47 -6.27 -0.66 8.48
N ASP A 48 -5.64 0.28 9.16
CA ASP A 48 -5.95 0.59 10.55
C ASP A 48 -6.77 1.88 10.73
N ASP A 49 -7.03 2.64 9.65
CA ASP A 49 -8.14 3.60 9.45
C ASP A 49 -7.80 4.69 8.43
N ALA A 50 -6.51 5.00 8.20
CA ALA A 50 -6.09 6.20 7.46
C ALA A 50 -6.64 6.27 6.01
N ILE A 51 -6.74 5.13 5.33
CA ILE A 51 -7.30 5.08 3.97
C ILE A 51 -8.84 5.19 3.99
N CYS A 52 -9.51 4.63 5.00
CA CYS A 52 -10.96 4.68 5.17
C CYS A 52 -11.45 6.13 5.22
N GLU A 53 -10.90 6.92 6.15
CA GLU A 53 -11.33 8.31 6.39
C GLU A 53 -11.10 9.21 5.15
N ASN A 54 -10.04 8.96 4.40
CA ASN A 54 -9.75 9.70 3.19
C ASN A 54 -10.68 9.32 2.04
N LEU A 55 -11.03 8.03 1.88
CA LEU A 55 -11.95 7.59 0.82
C LEU A 55 -13.35 8.17 0.99
N GLU A 56 -13.85 8.23 2.22
CA GLU A 56 -15.15 8.85 2.52
C GLU A 56 -15.22 10.33 2.13
N LYS A 57 -14.09 11.05 2.23
CA LYS A 57 -13.99 12.49 1.94
C LYS A 57 -13.65 12.80 0.47
N VAL A 58 -12.92 11.91 -0.21
CA VAL A 58 -12.40 12.11 -1.58
C VAL A 58 -13.49 11.99 -2.66
N SER A 59 -14.69 11.49 -2.34
CA SER A 59 -15.67 11.15 -3.37
C SER A 59 -16.80 12.17 -3.54
N TYR A 60 -16.51 13.35 -4.10
CA TYR A 60 -17.58 14.13 -4.76
C TYR A 60 -17.80 13.66 -6.21
N GLU A 61 -16.72 13.35 -6.93
CA GLU A 61 -16.75 12.92 -8.34
C GLU A 61 -17.13 11.44 -8.53
N TYR A 62 -16.74 10.56 -7.60
CA TYR A 62 -16.96 9.10 -7.69
C TYR A 62 -17.93 8.57 -6.63
N LYS A 63 -18.71 9.47 -6.03
CA LYS A 63 -19.55 9.18 -4.85
C LYS A 63 -20.45 7.98 -5.08
N ASP A 64 -21.16 7.96 -6.20
CA ASP A 64 -22.14 6.92 -6.51
C ASP A 64 -21.47 5.57 -6.73
N LEU A 65 -20.31 5.54 -7.40
CA LEU A 65 -19.56 4.30 -7.62
C LEU A 65 -19.09 3.71 -6.29
N ILE A 66 -18.47 4.53 -5.44
CA ILE A 66 -17.96 4.11 -4.12
C ILE A 66 -19.12 3.66 -3.23
N TYR A 67 -20.18 4.46 -3.12
CA TYR A 67 -21.34 4.16 -2.29
C TYR A 67 -22.03 2.87 -2.73
N ASN A 68 -22.29 2.72 -4.03
CA ASN A 68 -22.90 1.49 -4.55
C ASN A 68 -21.99 0.28 -4.30
N SER A 69 -20.68 0.42 -4.50
CA SER A 69 -19.70 -0.65 -4.29
C SER A 69 -19.64 -1.09 -2.82
N LEU A 70 -19.73 -0.16 -1.88
CA LEU A 70 -19.85 -0.47 -0.44
C LEU A 70 -21.17 -1.21 -0.16
N ARG A 71 -22.29 -0.70 -0.67
CA ARG A 71 -23.62 -1.30 -0.47
C ARG A 71 -23.70 -2.74 -0.96
N VAL A 72 -23.12 -3.03 -2.13
CA VAL A 72 -23.08 -4.39 -2.71
C VAL A 72 -21.88 -5.22 -2.25
N LYS A 73 -21.10 -4.73 -1.28
CA LYS A 73 -19.91 -5.38 -0.71
C LYS A 73 -18.82 -5.72 -1.73
N ARG A 74 -18.71 -4.95 -2.81
CA ARG A 74 -17.57 -5.00 -3.76
C ARG A 74 -16.39 -4.16 -3.26
N LEU A 75 -16.63 -3.11 -2.47
CA LEU A 75 -15.58 -2.42 -1.73
C LEU A 75 -15.71 -2.80 -0.25
N LYS A 76 -14.66 -3.36 0.35
CA LYS A 76 -14.61 -3.77 1.75
C LYS A 76 -13.44 -3.11 2.46
N PHE A 77 -13.66 -2.79 3.72
CA PHE A 77 -12.63 -2.30 4.64
C PHE A 77 -12.47 -3.33 5.74
N GLU A 78 -11.28 -3.92 5.84
CA GLU A 78 -10.91 -4.87 6.88
C GLU A 78 -9.95 -4.15 7.82
N ILE A 79 -10.41 -3.88 9.04
CA ILE A 79 -9.69 -3.03 10.00
C ILE A 79 -8.84 -3.92 10.92
N TYR A 80 -7.59 -3.53 11.15
CA TYR A 80 -6.70 -4.20 12.10
C TYR A 80 -6.20 -3.25 13.19
N ASN A 81 -5.91 -3.79 14.38
CA ASN A 81 -5.29 -3.03 15.46
C ASN A 81 -3.76 -2.99 15.31
N SER A 82 -3.22 -1.84 14.92
CA SER A 82 -1.78 -1.64 14.70
C SER A 82 -0.90 -1.77 15.96
N LEU A 83 -1.47 -1.68 17.17
CA LEU A 83 -0.74 -1.83 18.43
C LEU A 83 -0.49 -3.30 18.80
N SER A 84 -1.40 -4.20 18.39
CA SER A 84 -1.34 -5.63 18.71
C SER A 84 -1.09 -6.53 17.50
N PHE A 85 -0.90 -5.93 16.32
CA PHE A 85 -0.77 -6.68 15.08
C PHE A 85 0.48 -7.55 15.05
N ASN A 86 0.32 -8.78 14.57
CA ASN A 86 1.41 -9.67 14.20
C ASN A 86 1.01 -10.50 12.96
N GLU A 87 1.96 -11.21 12.35
CA GLU A 87 1.74 -11.96 11.11
C GLU A 87 0.77 -13.16 11.22
N ASN A 88 0.29 -13.47 12.43
CA ASN A 88 -0.69 -14.51 12.74
C ASN A 88 -1.92 -13.90 13.43
N SER A 89 -2.14 -12.59 13.31
CA SER A 89 -3.37 -11.99 13.81
C SER A 89 -4.58 -12.66 13.15
N LEU A 90 -5.69 -12.71 13.88
CA LEU A 90 -6.90 -13.36 13.41
C LEU A 90 -7.39 -12.68 12.13
N GLU A 91 -7.41 -11.34 12.13
CA GLU A 91 -7.88 -10.51 11.02
C GLU A 91 -7.05 -10.76 9.74
N PHE A 92 -5.72 -10.83 9.88
CA PHE A 92 -4.84 -11.11 8.75
C PHE A 92 -5.04 -12.53 8.20
N THR A 93 -5.16 -13.51 9.10
CA THR A 93 -5.30 -14.92 8.74
C THR A 93 -6.65 -15.19 8.08
N GLU A 94 -7.73 -14.60 8.60
CA GLU A 94 -9.07 -14.70 8.02
C GLU A 94 -9.12 -14.11 6.61
N LEU A 95 -8.52 -12.93 6.40
CA LEU A 95 -8.46 -12.32 5.08
C LEU A 95 -7.62 -13.15 4.10
N LEU A 96 -6.46 -13.66 4.52
CA LEU A 96 -5.67 -14.56 3.68
C LEU A 96 -6.43 -15.83 3.30
N ASN A 97 -7.16 -16.44 4.25
CA ASN A 97 -7.98 -17.61 4.00
C ASN A 97 -9.12 -17.29 3.03
N TYR A 98 -9.77 -16.14 3.19
CA TYR A 98 -10.80 -15.68 2.26
C TYR A 98 -10.25 -15.52 0.84
N ILE A 99 -9.12 -14.83 0.70
CA ILE A 99 -8.45 -14.59 -0.59
C ILE A 99 -8.06 -15.92 -1.25
N ASN A 100 -7.43 -16.83 -0.49
CA ASN A 100 -6.94 -18.11 -1.00
C ASN A 100 -8.07 -19.03 -1.47
N ASN A 101 -9.23 -18.97 -0.84
CA ASN A 101 -10.40 -19.80 -1.17
C ASN A 101 -11.34 -19.13 -2.20
N SER A 102 -11.07 -17.89 -2.60
CA SER A 102 -11.95 -17.14 -3.49
C SER A 102 -11.67 -17.42 -4.97
N ASN A 103 -12.74 -17.53 -5.75
CA ASN A 103 -12.67 -17.61 -7.22
C ASN A 103 -12.88 -16.24 -7.90
N PHE A 104 -13.09 -15.17 -7.12
CA PHE A 104 -13.30 -13.83 -7.64
C PHE A 104 -11.98 -13.15 -8.02
N ASN A 105 -12.07 -12.16 -8.91
CA ASN A 105 -10.97 -11.22 -9.11
C ASN A 105 -10.96 -10.24 -7.93
N ILE A 106 -9.88 -10.25 -7.16
CA ILE A 106 -9.72 -9.44 -5.95
C ILE A 106 -8.54 -8.49 -6.12
N ARG A 107 -8.74 -7.23 -5.74
CA ARG A 107 -7.68 -6.26 -5.55
C ARG A 107 -7.56 -5.95 -4.06
N VAL A 108 -6.37 -6.14 -3.50
CA VAL A 108 -6.13 -5.92 -2.07
C VAL A 108 -5.11 -4.81 -1.90
N ILE A 109 -5.48 -3.80 -1.10
CA ILE A 109 -4.55 -2.81 -0.57
C ILE A 109 -4.18 -3.26 0.84
N TRP A 110 -2.91 -3.58 1.03
CA TRP A 110 -2.32 -3.90 2.34
C TRP A 110 -1.64 -2.64 2.88
N ASP A 111 -2.37 -1.86 3.67
CA ASP A 111 -1.84 -0.68 4.32
C ASP A 111 -1.16 -1.08 5.62
N PHE A 112 0.18 -1.03 5.64
CA PHE A 112 1.01 -1.34 6.79
C PHE A 112 1.70 -0.11 7.37
N ASN A 113 1.29 1.10 6.98
CA ASN A 113 1.91 2.34 7.43
C ASN A 113 1.99 2.46 8.95
N SER A 114 0.93 2.09 9.65
CA SER A 114 0.87 2.26 11.09
C SER A 114 1.63 1.19 11.84
N ILE A 115 1.74 -0.03 11.29
CA ILE A 115 2.62 -1.09 11.83
C ILE A 115 4.07 -0.66 11.73
N VAL A 116 4.46 -0.07 10.59
CA VAL A 116 5.80 0.49 10.40
C VAL A 116 6.10 1.54 11.49
N LYS A 117 5.15 2.43 11.78
CA LYS A 117 5.33 3.49 12.79
C LYS A 117 5.42 2.96 14.21
N SER A 118 4.57 2.01 14.59
CA SER A 118 4.45 1.54 15.97
C SER A 118 5.56 0.58 16.38
N ILE A 119 6.00 -0.29 15.46
CA ILE A 119 6.94 -1.39 15.76
C ILE A 119 8.31 -1.18 15.11
N GLY A 120 8.41 -0.35 14.06
CA GLY A 120 9.67 -0.14 13.33
C GLY A 120 10.23 -1.39 12.66
N ASN A 121 9.42 -2.45 12.54
CA ASN A 121 9.90 -3.79 12.21
C ASN A 121 9.58 -4.19 10.77
N ILE A 122 10.47 -3.84 9.85
CA ILE A 122 10.39 -4.23 8.44
C ILE A 122 10.42 -5.76 8.26
N GLU A 123 11.01 -6.52 9.20
CA GLU A 123 11.05 -7.98 9.12
C GLU A 123 9.66 -8.59 9.34
N LEU A 124 8.86 -8.02 10.25
CA LEU A 124 7.46 -8.44 10.44
C LEU A 124 6.69 -8.25 9.14
N ILE A 125 6.84 -7.08 8.51
CA ILE A 125 6.17 -6.78 7.24
C ILE A 125 6.68 -7.71 6.14
N ASP A 126 7.99 -7.94 6.05
CA ASP A 126 8.57 -8.86 5.08
C ASP A 126 8.00 -10.27 5.20
N LYS A 127 7.76 -10.76 6.43
CA LYS A 127 7.09 -12.05 6.65
C LYS A 127 5.62 -12.02 6.21
N CYS A 128 4.87 -10.96 6.55
CA CYS A 128 3.50 -10.79 6.06
C CYS A 128 3.46 -10.80 4.52
N ILE A 129 4.37 -10.07 3.86
CA ILE A 129 4.45 -10.01 2.38
C ILE A 129 4.77 -11.37 1.78
N LYS A 130 5.69 -12.13 2.38
CA LYS A 130 5.97 -13.52 1.95
C LYS A 130 4.72 -14.39 2.00
N LYS A 131 3.92 -14.30 3.08
CA LYS A 131 2.65 -15.01 3.18
C LYS A 131 1.64 -14.55 2.14
N ILE A 132 1.41 -13.24 2.00
CA ILE A 132 0.52 -12.65 0.99
C ILE A 132 0.86 -13.17 -0.41
N PHE A 133 2.14 -13.12 -0.79
CA PHE A 133 2.58 -13.57 -2.12
C PHE A 133 2.52 -15.08 -2.30
N SER A 134 2.61 -15.88 -1.23
CA SER A 134 2.39 -17.33 -1.31
C SER A 134 0.92 -17.69 -1.57
N CYS A 135 -0.02 -16.85 -1.13
CA CYS A 135 -1.45 -17.00 -1.36
C CYS A 135 -1.94 -16.30 -2.65
N SER A 136 -1.08 -15.51 -3.30
CA SER A 136 -1.46 -14.72 -4.47
C SER A 136 -1.48 -15.61 -5.72
N ASN A 137 -2.58 -15.53 -6.47
CA ASN A 137 -2.76 -16.18 -7.77
C ASN A 137 -3.16 -15.13 -8.82
N LYS A 138 -3.35 -15.55 -10.07
CA LYS A 138 -3.68 -14.67 -11.21
C LYS A 138 -4.95 -13.80 -11.05
N ASN A 139 -5.84 -14.17 -10.13
CA ASN A 139 -7.07 -13.42 -9.86
C ASN A 139 -6.85 -12.35 -8.78
N ILE A 140 -5.71 -12.35 -8.09
CA ILE A 140 -5.44 -11.49 -6.95
C ILE A 140 -4.34 -10.50 -7.30
N LYS A 141 -4.66 -9.21 -7.27
CA LYS A 141 -3.67 -8.14 -7.37
C LYS A 141 -3.46 -7.48 -6.02
N ASN A 142 -2.20 -7.37 -5.62
CA ASN A 142 -1.82 -6.80 -4.33
C ASN A 142 -1.08 -5.48 -4.53
N LEU A 143 -1.50 -4.48 -3.76
CA LEU A 143 -0.76 -3.25 -3.56
C LEU A 143 -0.39 -3.16 -2.08
N VAL A 144 0.90 -3.19 -1.80
CA VAL A 144 1.43 -3.01 -0.45
C VAL A 144 1.72 -1.54 -0.26
N TYR A 145 1.26 -0.97 0.85
CA TYR A 145 1.45 0.43 1.18
C TYR A 145 2.19 0.57 2.51
N VAL A 146 3.35 1.23 2.49
CA VAL A 146 4.25 1.37 3.64
C VAL A 146 4.81 2.78 3.75
N LYS A 147 5.19 3.18 4.97
CA LYS A 147 5.86 4.45 5.22
C LYS A 147 7.37 4.28 5.04
N ASN A 148 8.03 5.29 4.49
CA ASN A 148 9.47 5.39 4.47
C ASN A 148 9.97 5.63 5.91
N MET A 149 10.89 4.80 6.38
CA MET A 149 11.53 4.94 7.69
C MET A 149 13.03 4.66 7.56
N SER A 150 13.76 4.86 8.64
CA SER A 150 15.18 4.49 8.76
C SER A 150 15.36 2.96 8.82
N TYR A 151 15.22 2.30 7.67
CA TYR A 151 15.45 0.87 7.55
C TYR A 151 16.94 0.53 7.39
N ASN A 152 17.32 -0.69 7.78
CA ASN A 152 18.59 -1.26 7.34
C ASN A 152 18.58 -1.36 5.80
N PHE A 153 19.58 -0.75 5.16
CA PHE A 153 19.64 -0.63 3.71
C PHE A 153 19.54 -1.97 2.98
N ASN A 154 20.27 -3.00 3.45
CA ASN A 154 20.30 -4.30 2.78
C ASN A 154 18.94 -5.00 2.91
N LEU A 155 18.37 -5.01 4.12
CA LEU A 155 17.04 -5.59 4.35
C LEU A 155 15.97 -4.89 3.51
N PHE A 156 16.03 -3.57 3.41
CA PHE A 156 15.05 -2.80 2.65
C PHE A 156 15.21 -2.96 1.14
N LYS A 157 16.45 -3.08 0.65
CA LYS A 157 16.73 -3.42 -0.75
C LYS A 157 16.16 -4.79 -1.12
N ASP A 158 16.36 -5.78 -0.27
CA ASP A 158 15.82 -7.13 -0.48
C ASP A 158 14.30 -7.19 -0.33
N PHE A 159 13.72 -6.33 0.50
CA PHE A 159 12.28 -6.10 0.56
C PHE A 159 11.75 -5.55 -0.77
N CYS A 160 12.33 -4.45 -1.27
CA CYS A 160 11.93 -3.79 -2.51
C CYS A 160 12.02 -4.72 -3.73
N LYS A 161 13.04 -5.58 -3.81
CA LYS A 161 13.23 -6.55 -4.90
C LYS A 161 12.13 -7.59 -5.06
N LYS A 162 11.21 -7.72 -4.08
CA LYS A 162 10.07 -8.64 -4.17
C LYS A 162 8.93 -8.11 -5.04
N PHE A 163 9.00 -6.85 -5.43
CA PHE A 163 7.96 -6.13 -6.15
C PHE A 163 8.38 -5.87 -7.59
N ASP A 164 7.40 -5.74 -8.48
CA ASP A 164 7.63 -5.45 -9.90
C ASP A 164 7.69 -3.94 -10.14
N LYS A 165 6.85 -3.18 -9.41
CA LYS A 165 6.76 -1.72 -9.49
C LYS A 165 6.77 -1.09 -8.12
N ILE A 166 7.48 0.03 -8.00
CA ILE A 166 7.53 0.85 -6.80
C ILE A 166 7.01 2.25 -7.13
N PHE A 167 6.04 2.71 -6.34
CA PHE A 167 5.57 4.09 -6.33
C PHE A 167 6.12 4.78 -5.09
N ILE A 168 6.88 5.85 -5.27
CA ILE A 168 7.28 6.74 -4.17
C ILE A 168 6.32 7.92 -4.16
N LEU A 169 5.64 8.12 -3.03
CA LEU A 169 4.81 9.28 -2.76
C LEU A 169 5.64 10.28 -1.94
N ASP A 170 6.11 11.34 -2.60
CA ASP A 170 6.84 12.44 -1.97
C ASP A 170 6.01 13.71 -2.08
N ARG A 171 5.45 14.17 -0.95
CA ARG A 171 4.58 15.34 -0.83
C ARG A 171 3.34 15.28 -1.73
N TYR A 172 3.46 15.81 -2.95
CA TYR A 172 2.41 15.85 -3.98
C TYR A 172 2.82 15.18 -5.28
N ARG A 173 4.01 14.56 -5.30
CA ARG A 173 4.56 13.89 -6.47
C ARG A 173 4.48 12.39 -6.26
N GLU A 174 4.09 11.72 -7.33
CA GLU A 174 4.16 10.28 -7.43
C GLU A 174 5.21 9.93 -8.46
N ILE A 175 6.20 9.14 -8.05
CA ILE A 175 7.28 8.71 -8.92
C ILE A 175 7.19 7.20 -9.03
N ASN A 176 7.09 6.70 -10.27
CA ASN A 176 6.94 5.29 -10.56
C ASN A 176 8.27 4.72 -11.07
N PHE A 177 8.65 3.57 -10.54
CA PHE A 177 9.89 2.88 -10.87
C PHE A 177 9.60 1.42 -11.22
N SER A 178 10.32 0.91 -12.23
CA SER A 178 10.47 -0.54 -12.40
C SER A 178 11.60 -1.03 -11.50
N VAL A 179 11.31 -1.98 -10.62
CA VAL A 179 12.28 -2.42 -9.60
C VAL A 179 13.52 -3.05 -10.24
N ASN A 180 13.33 -3.84 -11.29
CA ASN A 180 14.42 -4.56 -11.96
C ASN A 180 15.44 -3.62 -12.62
N GLU A 181 15.05 -2.38 -12.92
CA GLU A 181 15.90 -1.43 -13.65
C GLU A 181 16.39 -0.28 -12.76
N GLU A 182 15.65 0.06 -11.70
CA GLU A 182 15.82 1.35 -11.02
C GLU A 182 15.96 1.24 -9.49
N ILE A 183 16.22 0.05 -8.94
CA ILE A 183 16.32 -0.15 -7.48
C ILE A 183 17.30 0.81 -6.79
N GLU A 184 18.45 1.11 -7.39
CA GLU A 184 19.42 2.05 -6.79
C GLU A 184 18.86 3.49 -6.73
N LYS A 185 18.08 3.91 -7.74
CA LYS A 185 17.42 5.22 -7.73
C LYS A 185 16.34 5.29 -6.66
N VAL A 186 15.55 4.22 -6.52
CA VAL A 186 14.53 4.09 -5.47
C VAL A 186 15.18 4.28 -4.10
N LEU A 187 16.25 3.52 -3.83
CA LEU A 187 16.95 3.58 -2.55
C LEU A 187 17.56 4.96 -2.29
N TRP A 188 18.17 5.58 -3.30
CA TRP A 188 18.75 6.92 -3.19
C TRP A 188 17.72 8.00 -2.84
N ILE A 189 16.54 7.97 -3.47
CA ILE A 189 15.45 8.93 -3.19
C ILE A 189 14.97 8.77 -1.75
N LEU A 190 14.72 7.53 -1.32
CA LEU A 190 14.19 7.23 0.00
C LEU A 190 15.17 7.58 1.12
N GLN A 191 16.47 7.33 0.90
CA GLN A 191 17.53 7.73 1.82
C GLN A 191 17.69 9.25 1.89
N SER A 192 17.68 9.93 0.74
CA SER A 192 17.81 11.38 0.70
C SER A 192 16.65 12.06 1.44
N ASN A 193 15.42 11.56 1.28
CA ASN A 193 14.26 12.05 2.03
C ASN A 193 14.33 11.74 3.52
N ALA A 194 14.74 10.52 3.92
CA ALA A 194 14.92 10.19 5.34
C ALA A 194 15.97 11.09 6.02
N GLN A 195 17.06 11.43 5.32
CA GLN A 195 18.07 12.37 5.81
C GLN A 195 17.54 13.82 5.90
N LEU A 196 16.66 14.23 4.99
CA LEU A 196 16.02 15.55 5.01
C LEU A 196 15.00 15.68 6.15
N GLU A 197 14.20 14.65 6.45
CA GLU A 197 13.32 14.63 7.61
C GLU A 197 14.10 14.73 8.92
N TYR A 198 15.22 14.00 9.06
CA TYR A 198 16.06 14.04 10.27
C TYR A 198 16.77 15.39 10.46
N LYS A 199 17.19 16.04 9.37
CA LYS A 199 17.73 17.40 9.43
C LYS A 199 16.65 18.42 9.82
N ASN A 200 15.42 18.26 9.34
CA ASN A 200 14.31 19.15 9.69
C ASN A 200 13.80 18.95 11.13
N SER A 201 13.83 17.75 11.70
CA SER A 201 13.47 17.51 13.11
C SER A 201 14.50 18.06 14.11
N THR A 202 15.73 18.35 13.66
CA THR A 202 16.78 18.99 14.48
C THR A 202 16.85 20.51 14.27
N LEU A 203 16.10 21.07 13.31
CA LEU A 203 16.09 22.50 12.98
C LEU A 203 15.10 23.34 13.82
N LEU A 204 14.41 22.74 14.80
CA LEU A 204 13.53 23.43 15.76
C LEU A 204 14.18 23.66 17.14
N LEU A 205 15.50 23.54 17.25
CA LEU A 205 16.26 23.84 18.48
C LEU A 205 17.32 24.91 18.21
N PHE A 206 16.91 26.06 17.69
CA PHE A 206 17.63 27.33 17.85
C PHE A 206 16.63 28.48 17.81
N GLU A 207 16.02 28.76 18.97
CA GLU A 207 15.69 30.12 19.41
C GLU A 207 16.23 30.29 20.84
#